data_AF-A0AAD4KYM6-F1
#
_entry.id   AF-A0AAD4KYM6-F1
#
_cell.length_a   1.000
_cell.length_b   1.000
_cell.length_c   1.000
_cell.angle_alpha   90.00
_cell.angle_beta   90.00
_cell.angle_gamma   90.00
#
_symmetry.space_group_name_H-M   'P 1'
#
loop_
_entity.id
_entity.type
_entity.pdbx_description
1 polymer ?
#
loop_
_entity_poly.entity_id
_entity_poly.type
_entity_poly.pdbx_seq_one_letter_code
_entity_poly.pdbx_strand_id
1 'polypeptide(L)'
;MNSDNIYEDPHRVPQHSLRQYVTTDSVLLPIPRDTFEKLYLNPKLPHKGSLHKTFGNPTPIALMGFVLSALPMSCIQMGWRGAGGNGGAILPVYIFFGGLVQILGAIGEWLIGNTFSSALFFTYGTFWLVNGTSEMPFFAVGVNYSPTGNNLEGQTTDMFYATVGFYYIFLGVLSFVYLICSIRTNMCLVLGLIILVVDVGMFCGVYFNLALGNYGLAGGLKVAAGALTMALCAPVGYLFIAQILEAVDFPISLPVGDLSTMILGKTQRARMAEQVNKPLRDFLPQ
;
A
#
# COMPACT_ATOMS: atom_id res chain seq x y z
N MET A 1 -21.85 -84.95 8.53
CA MET A 1 -23.24 -85.42 8.36
C MET A 1 -24.15 -84.22 8.62
N ASN A 2 -24.98 -83.88 7.63
CA ASN A 2 -26.25 -83.13 7.66
C ASN A 2 -26.95 -83.06 9.05
N SER A 3 -27.82 -82.11 9.41
CA SER A 3 -28.63 -81.13 8.67
C SER A 3 -29.49 -80.33 9.67
N ASP A 4 -29.69 -79.04 9.39
CA ASP A 4 -30.92 -78.24 9.40
C ASP A 4 -32.07 -78.35 10.44
N ASN A 5 -32.66 -77.16 10.65
CA ASN A 5 -34.03 -76.79 11.06
C ASN A 5 -34.27 -76.60 12.57
N ILE A 6 -34.35 -75.38 13.12
CA ILE A 6 -35.20 -74.20 12.83
C ILE A 6 -36.69 -74.55 12.71
N TYR A 7 -37.43 -74.20 13.75
CA TYR A 7 -38.79 -73.69 13.68
C TYR A 7 -38.90 -72.50 14.65
N GLU A 8 -38.85 -71.28 14.12
CA GLU A 8 -39.34 -70.08 14.80
C GLU A 8 -40.41 -69.40 13.95
N ASP A 9 -41.43 -68.94 14.67
CA ASP A 9 -42.75 -68.42 14.30
C ASP A 9 -42.76 -67.34 13.20
N PRO A 10 -43.59 -67.47 12.14
CA PRO A 10 -43.66 -66.52 11.03
C PRO A 10 -44.31 -65.16 11.34
N HIS A 11 -44.68 -64.86 12.59
CA HIS A 11 -45.35 -63.60 12.95
C HIS A 11 -44.61 -62.67 13.92
N ARG A 12 -43.33 -62.91 14.22
CA ARG A 12 -42.49 -61.93 14.96
C ARG A 12 -41.59 -61.14 14.01
N VAL A 13 -42.07 -59.96 13.59
CA VAL A 13 -41.19 -58.94 12.99
C VAL A 13 -40.40 -58.26 14.13
N PRO A 14 -39.06 -58.34 14.17
CA PRO A 14 -38.28 -57.54 15.10
C PRO A 14 -38.46 -56.08 14.75
N GLN A 15 -38.86 -55.26 15.73
CA GLN A 15 -38.98 -53.82 15.59
C GLN A 15 -37.57 -53.20 15.46
N HIS A 16 -36.95 -53.37 14.30
CA HIS A 16 -35.79 -52.60 13.91
C HIS A 16 -36.27 -51.15 13.73
N SER A 17 -35.79 -50.26 14.58
CA SER A 17 -36.00 -48.83 14.44
C SER A 17 -35.56 -48.41 13.04
N LEU A 18 -36.53 -48.05 12.20
CA LEU A 18 -36.30 -47.39 10.93
C LEU A 18 -35.60 -46.06 11.23
N ARG A 19 -34.27 -46.04 11.11
CA ARG A 19 -33.55 -44.77 10.98
C ARG A 19 -34.00 -44.16 9.66
N GLN A 20 -34.90 -43.19 9.74
CA GLN A 20 -35.14 -42.25 8.66
C GLN A 20 -33.81 -41.60 8.30
N TYR A 21 -33.25 -42.00 7.16
CA TYR A 21 -32.22 -41.18 6.52
C TYR A 21 -32.94 -39.96 5.99
N VAL A 22 -32.74 -38.82 6.65
CA VAL A 22 -33.15 -37.52 6.13
C VAL A 22 -32.30 -37.28 4.89
N THR A 23 -32.86 -37.53 3.72
CA THR A 23 -32.24 -37.18 2.44
C THR A 23 -32.10 -35.67 2.40
N THR A 24 -30.87 -35.22 2.15
CA THR A 24 -30.46 -33.84 1.98
C THR A 24 -31.11 -33.23 0.72
N ASP A 25 -32.42 -33.02 0.74
CA ASP A 25 -33.10 -32.23 -0.28
C ASP A 25 -33.99 -31.17 0.39
N SER A 26 -33.51 -29.93 0.28
CA SER A 26 -34.26 -28.68 0.43
C SER A 26 -34.87 -28.35 1.80
N VAL A 27 -34.03 -28.18 2.82
CA VAL A 27 -34.31 -27.09 3.77
C VAL A 27 -33.82 -25.79 3.14
N LEU A 28 -34.66 -25.18 2.30
CA LEU A 28 -34.55 -23.77 1.93
C LEU A 28 -34.80 -22.93 3.20
N LEU A 29 -33.82 -22.90 4.11
CA LEU A 29 -33.75 -21.81 5.08
C LEU A 29 -33.59 -20.53 4.25
N PRO A 30 -34.45 -19.51 4.42
CA PRO A 30 -34.20 -18.20 3.85
C PRO A 30 -32.87 -17.75 4.45
N ILE A 31 -31.81 -17.80 3.66
CA ILE A 31 -30.49 -17.36 4.09
C ILE A 31 -30.68 -15.87 4.45
N PRO A 32 -30.50 -15.47 5.72
CA PRO A 32 -30.62 -14.07 6.10
C PRO A 32 -29.68 -13.25 5.21
N ARG A 33 -30.12 -12.07 4.78
CA ARG A 33 -29.36 -11.23 3.83
C ARG A 33 -27.91 -11.06 4.28
N ASP A 34 -27.68 -10.88 5.58
CA ASP A 34 -26.36 -10.74 6.19
C ASP A 34 -25.47 -12.00 6.06
N THR A 35 -26.08 -13.18 6.06
CA THR A 35 -25.38 -14.47 5.87
C THR A 35 -25.09 -14.69 4.40
N PHE A 36 -26.02 -14.33 3.52
CA PHE A 36 -25.84 -14.38 2.06
C PHE A 36 -24.75 -13.39 1.61
N GLU A 37 -24.78 -12.17 2.14
CA GLU A 37 -23.77 -11.13 1.95
C GLU A 37 -22.41 -11.59 2.47
N LYS A 38 -22.32 -12.18 3.66
CA LYS A 38 -21.03 -12.74 4.15
C LYS A 38 -20.49 -13.87 3.27
N LEU A 39 -21.36 -14.70 2.71
CA LEU A 39 -20.96 -15.82 1.85
C LEU A 39 -20.48 -15.36 0.46
N TYR A 40 -21.12 -14.33 -0.10
CA TYR A 40 -20.75 -13.74 -1.40
C TYR A 40 -19.61 -12.72 -1.31
N LEU A 41 -19.56 -11.92 -0.25
CA LEU A 41 -18.56 -10.86 -0.09
C LEU A 41 -17.23 -11.36 0.47
N ASN A 42 -17.22 -12.49 1.20
CA ASN A 42 -16.01 -13.08 1.77
C ASN A 42 -16.10 -14.63 1.80
N PRO A 43 -16.01 -15.31 0.64
CA PRO A 43 -15.91 -16.75 0.61
C PRO A 43 -14.68 -17.20 1.43
N LYS A 44 -14.91 -18.01 2.48
CA LYS A 44 -13.82 -18.61 3.25
C LYS A 44 -13.17 -19.71 2.40
N LEU A 45 -12.11 -19.36 1.69
CA LEU A 45 -11.30 -20.31 0.94
C LEU A 45 -10.72 -21.39 1.89
N PRO A 46 -10.92 -22.69 1.60
CA PRO A 46 -10.27 -23.76 2.33
C PRO A 46 -8.79 -23.77 1.92
N HIS A 47 -7.89 -23.76 2.89
CA HIS A 47 -6.44 -23.49 2.79
C HIS A 47 -6.08 -22.01 2.73
N LYS A 48 -5.92 -21.44 3.93
CA LYS A 48 -5.00 -20.32 4.18
C LYS A 48 -3.56 -20.85 4.01
N GLY A 49 -3.20 -21.27 2.80
CA GLY A 49 -1.79 -21.44 2.43
C GLY A 49 -1.12 -20.11 2.72
N SER A 50 -0.06 -20.11 3.53
CA SER A 50 0.63 -18.87 3.88
C SER A 50 1.22 -18.32 2.59
N LEU A 51 0.54 -17.40 1.92
CA LEU A 51 0.98 -16.73 0.69
C LEU A 51 2.40 -16.16 0.82
N HIS A 52 2.79 -15.77 2.03
CA HIS A 52 4.15 -15.35 2.41
C HIS A 52 5.22 -16.48 2.33
N LYS A 53 4.84 -17.75 2.25
CA LYS A 53 5.74 -18.88 1.93
C LYS A 53 5.76 -19.20 0.44
N THR A 54 4.80 -18.68 -0.32
CA THR A 54 4.67 -18.91 -1.77
C THR A 54 5.41 -17.83 -2.58
N PHE A 55 5.40 -16.58 -2.09
CA PHE A 55 6.07 -15.45 -2.70
C PHE A 55 7.13 -14.86 -1.78
N GLY A 56 8.20 -14.30 -2.37
CA GLY A 56 9.18 -13.48 -1.64
C GLY A 56 8.58 -12.15 -1.18
N ASN A 57 9.29 -11.45 -0.29
CA ASN A 57 8.90 -10.13 0.18
C ASN A 57 9.06 -9.10 -0.98
N PRO A 58 7.98 -8.44 -1.43
CA PRO A 58 8.04 -7.49 -2.54
C PRO A 58 8.42 -6.06 -2.10
N THR A 59 8.39 -5.74 -0.80
CA THR A 59 8.73 -4.42 -0.27
C THR A 59 10.10 -3.90 -0.77
N PRO A 60 11.20 -4.68 -0.73
CA PRO A 60 12.50 -4.21 -1.21
C PRO A 60 12.50 -3.75 -2.67
N ILE A 61 11.70 -4.41 -3.52
CA ILE A 61 11.58 -4.07 -4.94
C ILE A 61 10.97 -2.67 -5.08
N ALA A 62 9.90 -2.39 -4.34
CA ALA A 62 9.26 -1.09 -4.34
C ALA A 62 10.17 0.03 -3.77
N LEU A 63 10.84 -0.25 -2.65
CA LEU A 63 11.75 0.72 -2.03
C LEU A 63 12.95 1.04 -2.94
N MET A 64 13.50 0.04 -3.64
CA MET A 64 14.57 0.25 -4.61
C MET A 64 14.13 1.18 -5.75
N GLY A 65 12.95 0.94 -6.34
CA GLY A 65 12.39 1.78 -7.40
C GLY A 65 12.26 3.24 -6.97
N PHE A 66 11.77 3.46 -5.75
CA PHE A 66 11.71 4.80 -5.14
C PHE A 66 13.10 5.41 -4.94
N VAL A 67 14.04 4.72 -4.31
CA VAL A 67 15.36 5.28 -3.98
C VAL A 67 16.13 5.67 -5.25
N LEU A 68 16.09 4.83 -6.29
CA LEU A 68 16.78 5.08 -7.55
C LEU A 68 16.18 6.24 -8.36
N SER A 69 14.93 6.62 -8.11
CA SER A 69 14.30 7.79 -8.74
C SER A 69 14.40 9.06 -7.89
N ALA A 70 14.17 8.94 -6.59
CA ALA A 70 14.16 10.03 -5.62
C ALA A 70 15.54 10.65 -5.37
N LEU A 71 16.60 9.83 -5.20
CA LEU A 71 17.95 10.36 -4.96
C LEU A 71 18.45 11.22 -6.14
N PRO A 72 18.40 10.75 -7.40
CA PRO A 72 18.77 11.61 -8.53
C PRO A 72 17.88 12.86 -8.65
N MET A 73 16.56 12.73 -8.44
CA MET A 73 15.66 13.89 -8.43
C MET A 73 16.13 14.93 -7.40
N SER A 74 16.46 14.52 -6.18
CA SER A 74 16.90 15.43 -5.13
C SER A 74 18.14 16.24 -5.53
N CYS A 75 19.16 15.59 -6.12
CA CYS A 75 20.36 16.24 -6.63
C CYS A 75 20.06 17.23 -7.75
N ILE A 76 19.13 16.87 -8.65
CA ILE A 76 18.70 17.71 -9.78
C ILE A 76 17.96 18.95 -9.27
N GLN A 77 17.05 18.81 -8.31
CA GLN A 77 16.30 19.94 -7.76
C GLN A 77 17.20 20.91 -6.97
N MET A 78 18.25 20.39 -6.34
CA MET A 78 19.28 21.21 -5.68
C MET A 78 20.34 21.77 -6.64
N GLY A 79 20.26 21.48 -7.95
CA GLY A 79 21.18 22.03 -8.94
C GLY A 79 22.61 21.47 -8.87
N TRP A 80 22.81 20.31 -8.25
CA TRP A 80 24.15 19.77 -8.03
C TRP A 80 24.89 19.54 -9.33
N ARG A 81 26.13 20.04 -9.42
CA ARG A 81 26.98 19.96 -10.62
C ARG A 81 26.32 20.56 -11.88
N GLY A 82 25.37 21.47 -11.72
CA GLY A 82 24.63 22.07 -12.84
C GLY A 82 23.53 21.17 -13.43
N ALA A 83 23.14 20.08 -12.74
CA ALA A 83 22.01 19.26 -13.15
C ALA A 83 20.68 20.04 -13.01
N GLY A 84 19.77 19.93 -13.98
CA GLY A 84 18.50 20.68 -13.99
C GLY A 84 17.99 21.00 -15.40
N GLY A 85 17.28 22.12 -15.52
CA GLY A 85 16.90 22.72 -16.81
C GLY A 85 15.79 22.02 -17.58
N ASN A 86 14.84 21.36 -16.89
CA ASN A 86 13.79 20.53 -17.50
C ASN A 86 14.38 19.47 -18.46
N GLY A 87 15.61 19.02 -18.20
CA GLY A 87 16.32 18.06 -19.04
C GLY A 87 15.68 16.69 -19.00
N GLY A 88 15.32 16.16 -20.18
CA GLY A 88 14.67 14.86 -20.34
C GLY A 88 15.51 13.63 -19.94
N ALA A 89 16.79 13.82 -19.59
CA ALA A 89 17.74 12.74 -19.31
C ALA A 89 17.31 11.83 -18.15
N ILE A 90 16.61 12.37 -17.15
CA ILE A 90 16.19 11.61 -15.96
C ILE A 90 14.81 10.93 -16.11
N LEU A 91 14.02 11.33 -17.10
CA LEU A 91 12.63 10.86 -17.25
C LEU A 91 12.49 9.34 -17.37
N PRO A 92 13.37 8.61 -18.08
CA PRO A 92 13.32 7.15 -18.07
C PRO A 92 13.47 6.53 -16.68
N VAL A 93 14.28 7.14 -15.81
CA VAL A 93 14.44 6.66 -14.42
C VAL A 93 13.16 6.86 -13.62
N TYR A 94 12.47 7.99 -13.81
CA TYR A 94 11.16 8.21 -13.20
C TYR A 94 10.15 7.17 -13.69
N ILE A 95 10.07 6.93 -15.00
CA ILE A 95 9.07 6.02 -15.56
C ILE A 95 9.33 4.56 -15.18
N PHE A 96 10.56 4.09 -15.33
CA PHE A 96 10.86 2.66 -15.17
C PHE A 96 11.19 2.25 -13.74
N PHE A 97 12.00 3.03 -13.01
CA PHE A 97 12.34 2.69 -11.62
C PHE A 97 11.29 3.24 -10.66
N GLY A 98 11.06 4.56 -10.70
CA GLY A 98 10.06 5.18 -9.84
C GLY A 98 8.66 4.67 -10.13
N GLY A 99 8.29 4.52 -11.40
CA GLY A 99 6.97 4.09 -11.82
C GLY A 99 6.80 2.58 -11.85
N LEU A 100 7.31 1.95 -12.91
CA LEU A 100 7.05 0.54 -13.21
C LEU A 100 7.51 -0.39 -12.08
N VAL A 101 8.78 -0.31 -11.66
CA VAL A 101 9.32 -1.20 -10.62
C VAL A 101 8.57 -1.02 -9.30
N GLN A 102 8.26 0.23 -8.92
CA GLN A 102 7.52 0.48 -7.68
C GLN A 102 6.08 -0.05 -7.73
N ILE A 103 5.39 0.10 -8.86
CA ILE A 103 4.05 -0.47 -9.08
C ILE A 103 4.09 -2.01 -9.06
N LEU A 104 5.10 -2.64 -9.65
CA LEU A 104 5.26 -4.10 -9.58
C LEU A 104 5.44 -4.57 -8.13
N GLY A 105 6.21 -3.85 -7.32
CA GLY A 105 6.28 -4.10 -5.87
C GLY A 105 4.94 -3.90 -5.18
N ALA A 106 4.17 -2.88 -5.56
CA ALA A 106 2.81 -2.63 -5.03
C ALA A 106 1.83 -3.77 -5.33
N ILE A 107 1.90 -4.34 -6.54
CA ILE A 107 1.13 -5.53 -6.92
C ILE A 107 1.57 -6.71 -6.06
N GLY A 108 2.87 -6.92 -5.86
CA GLY A 108 3.38 -7.95 -4.96
C GLY A 108 2.81 -7.84 -3.54
N GLU A 109 2.83 -6.63 -2.96
CA GLU A 109 2.25 -6.36 -1.64
C GLU A 109 0.76 -6.70 -1.58
N TRP A 110 0.02 -6.38 -2.66
CA TRP A 110 -1.39 -6.72 -2.76
C TRP A 110 -1.63 -8.23 -2.75
N LEU A 111 -0.83 -8.99 -3.52
CA LEU A 111 -0.95 -10.45 -3.63
C LEU A 111 -0.69 -11.17 -2.30
N ILE A 112 0.22 -10.65 -1.46
CA ILE A 112 0.49 -11.23 -0.13
C ILE A 112 -0.44 -10.68 0.97
N GLY A 113 -1.37 -9.80 0.62
CA GLY A 113 -2.40 -9.27 1.53
C GLY A 113 -1.97 -8.06 2.36
N ASN A 114 -0.90 -7.36 2.00
CA ASN A 114 -0.47 -6.13 2.66
C ASN A 114 -1.07 -4.90 1.97
N THR A 115 -2.33 -4.62 2.27
CA THR A 115 -3.10 -3.53 1.63
C THR A 115 -2.48 -2.15 1.86
N PHE A 116 -1.94 -1.88 3.06
CA PHE A 116 -1.40 -0.56 3.38
C PHE A 116 -0.16 -0.24 2.55
N SER A 117 0.85 -1.12 2.57
CA SER A 117 2.05 -0.93 1.74
C SER A 117 1.71 -0.94 0.25
N SER A 118 0.78 -1.78 -0.18
CA SER A 118 0.31 -1.80 -1.57
C SER A 118 -0.26 -0.45 -2.01
N ALA A 119 -1.22 0.11 -1.26
CA ALA A 119 -1.81 1.41 -1.58
C ALA A 119 -0.75 2.53 -1.61
N LEU A 120 0.18 2.50 -0.65
CA LEU A 120 1.28 3.44 -0.57
C LEU A 120 2.21 3.36 -1.80
N PHE A 121 2.63 2.16 -2.20
CA PHE A 121 3.52 1.96 -3.35
C PHE A 121 2.82 2.20 -4.69
N PHE A 122 1.54 1.87 -4.83
CA PHE A 122 0.76 2.25 -6.02
C PHE A 122 0.70 3.77 -6.15
N THR A 123 0.40 4.47 -5.06
CA THR A 123 0.31 5.94 -5.06
C THR A 123 1.60 6.58 -5.54
N TYR A 124 2.73 6.22 -4.92
CA TYR A 124 4.00 6.87 -5.24
C TYR A 124 4.64 6.34 -6.53
N GLY A 125 4.38 5.10 -6.90
CA GLY A 125 4.75 4.60 -8.23
C GLY A 125 4.00 5.35 -9.33
N THR A 126 2.70 5.57 -9.16
CA THR A 126 1.93 6.40 -10.11
C THR A 126 2.38 7.87 -10.09
N PHE A 127 2.78 8.43 -8.93
CA PHE A 127 3.40 9.76 -8.87
C PHE A 127 4.61 9.87 -9.81
N TRP A 128 5.51 8.89 -9.80
CA TRP A 128 6.67 8.90 -10.68
C TRP A 128 6.32 8.80 -12.16
N LEU A 129 5.29 8.00 -12.50
CA LEU A 129 4.75 7.99 -13.86
C LEU A 129 4.20 9.36 -14.24
N VAL A 130 3.34 9.97 -13.41
CA VAL A 130 2.76 11.29 -13.66
C VAL A 130 3.86 12.34 -13.86
N ASN A 131 4.88 12.36 -13.00
CA ASN A 131 5.99 13.31 -13.13
C ASN A 131 6.82 13.05 -14.39
N GLY A 132 7.15 11.78 -14.66
CA GLY A 132 7.92 11.39 -15.84
C GLY A 132 7.20 11.69 -17.16
N THR A 133 5.88 11.48 -17.22
CA THR A 133 5.08 11.74 -18.42
C THR A 133 4.75 13.22 -18.58
N SER A 134 4.58 13.97 -17.50
CA SER A 134 4.31 15.42 -17.56
C SER A 134 5.47 16.20 -18.18
N GLU A 135 6.71 15.79 -17.92
CA GLU A 135 7.91 16.43 -18.46
C GLU A 135 8.29 15.86 -19.85
N MET A 136 7.76 14.70 -20.23
CA MET A 136 8.10 14.06 -21.49
C MET A 136 7.35 14.71 -22.66
N PRO A 137 8.05 15.25 -23.68
CA PRO A 137 7.39 15.99 -24.77
C PRO A 137 6.33 15.18 -25.53
N PHE A 138 6.46 13.86 -25.55
CA PHE A 138 5.52 12.94 -26.20
C PHE A 138 4.08 13.08 -25.67
N PHE A 139 3.87 13.31 -24.37
CA PHE A 139 2.53 13.42 -23.79
C PHE A 139 1.86 14.78 -24.03
N ALA A 140 2.62 15.77 -24.48
CA ALA A 140 2.10 17.05 -24.94
C ALA A 140 1.15 17.76 -23.95
N VAL A 141 1.36 17.60 -22.64
CA VAL A 141 0.46 18.06 -21.57
C VAL A 141 0.28 19.58 -21.50
N GLY A 142 1.18 20.35 -22.11
CA GLY A 142 1.14 21.81 -22.18
C GLY A 142 0.39 22.37 -23.39
N VAL A 143 0.11 21.58 -24.44
CA VAL A 143 -0.39 22.12 -25.72
C VAL A 143 -1.66 22.97 -25.58
N ASN A 144 -2.61 22.54 -24.75
CA ASN A 144 -3.86 23.27 -24.52
C ASN A 144 -3.73 24.52 -23.64
N TYR A 145 -2.57 24.72 -23.02
CA TYR A 145 -2.26 25.90 -22.23
C TYR A 145 -1.51 26.97 -23.04
N SER A 146 -0.93 26.61 -24.19
CA SER A 146 -0.20 27.55 -25.05
C SER A 146 -1.12 28.25 -26.05
N PRO A 147 -1.05 29.58 -26.20
CA PRO A 147 -1.73 30.31 -27.27
C PRO A 147 -1.28 29.90 -28.68
N THR A 148 -0.07 29.34 -28.81
CA THR A 148 0.53 28.93 -30.08
C THR A 148 0.43 27.41 -30.33
N GLY A 149 -0.08 26.65 -29.37
CA GLY A 149 -0.08 25.17 -29.39
C GLY A 149 1.29 24.54 -29.11
N ASN A 150 2.28 25.33 -28.68
CA ASN A 150 3.60 24.80 -28.30
C ASN A 150 3.56 24.16 -26.91
N ASN A 151 3.95 22.89 -26.80
CA ASN A 151 3.92 22.17 -25.52
C ASN A 151 4.81 22.82 -24.44
N LEU A 152 6.04 23.19 -24.78
CA LEU A 152 7.01 23.71 -23.82
C LEU A 152 6.60 25.10 -23.31
N GLU A 153 6.05 25.93 -24.19
CA GLU A 153 5.47 27.23 -23.80
C GLU A 153 4.29 27.03 -22.84
N GLY A 154 3.40 26.08 -23.16
CA GLY A 154 2.23 25.80 -22.33
C GLY A 154 2.58 25.36 -20.91
N GLN A 155 3.67 24.60 -20.75
CA GLN A 155 4.20 24.16 -19.46
C GLN A 155 4.78 25.29 -18.60
N THR A 156 5.00 26.48 -19.17
CA THR A 156 5.47 27.66 -18.43
C THR A 156 4.38 28.68 -18.16
N THR A 157 3.12 28.34 -18.41
CA THR A 157 1.98 29.23 -18.14
C THR A 157 1.50 29.13 -16.70
N ASP A 158 0.97 30.24 -16.18
CA ASP A 158 0.41 30.31 -14.82
C ASP A 158 -0.71 29.29 -14.62
N MET A 159 -1.53 29.08 -15.65
CA MET A 159 -2.64 28.12 -15.62
C MET A 159 -2.14 26.68 -15.52
N PHE A 160 -1.09 26.32 -16.26
CA PHE A 160 -0.47 25.00 -16.14
C PHE A 160 0.09 24.78 -14.73
N TYR A 161 0.82 25.76 -14.20
CA TYR A 161 1.37 25.69 -12.85
C TYR A 161 0.29 25.55 -11.78
N ALA A 162 -0.81 26.31 -11.87
CA ALA A 162 -1.93 26.18 -10.93
C ALA A 162 -2.58 24.78 -11.00
N THR A 163 -2.78 24.24 -12.21
CA THR A 163 -3.32 22.87 -12.39
C THR A 163 -2.44 21.83 -11.70
N VAL A 164 -1.13 21.90 -11.89
CA VAL A 164 -0.19 20.98 -11.23
C VAL A 164 -0.15 21.21 -9.72
N GLY A 165 -0.26 22.45 -9.24
CA GLY A 165 -0.35 22.77 -7.82
C GLY A 165 -1.50 22.03 -7.11
N PHE A 166 -2.68 21.95 -7.74
CA PHE A 166 -3.80 21.18 -7.18
C PHE A 166 -3.53 19.68 -7.07
N TYR A 167 -2.79 19.09 -8.00
CA TYR A 167 -2.34 17.70 -7.88
C TYR A 167 -1.54 17.48 -6.59
N TYR A 168 -0.60 18.38 -6.28
CA TYR A 168 0.21 18.29 -5.05
C TYR A 168 -0.60 18.56 -3.77
N ILE A 169 -1.67 19.37 -3.80
CA ILE A 169 -2.59 19.50 -2.65
C ILE A 169 -3.19 18.13 -2.30
N PHE A 170 -3.83 17.48 -3.28
CA PHE A 170 -4.55 16.23 -3.01
C PHE A 170 -3.59 15.07 -2.75
N LEU A 171 -2.43 15.06 -3.40
CA LEU A 171 -1.35 14.14 -3.04
C LEU A 171 -0.93 14.34 -1.59
N GLY A 172 -0.76 15.59 -1.13
CA GLY A 172 -0.40 15.92 0.25
C GLY A 172 -1.44 15.47 1.25
N VAL A 173 -2.73 15.65 0.95
CA VAL A 173 -3.85 15.13 1.78
C VAL A 173 -3.76 13.61 1.89
N LEU A 174 -3.55 12.90 0.79
CA LEU A 174 -3.41 11.45 0.79
C LEU A 174 -2.17 10.99 1.57
N SER A 175 -1.03 11.66 1.39
CA SER A 175 0.20 11.41 2.15
C SER A 175 -0.01 11.62 3.64
N PHE A 176 -0.80 12.62 4.04
CA PHE A 176 -1.13 12.87 5.44
C PHE A 176 -2.02 11.76 6.02
N VAL A 177 -2.97 11.23 5.24
CA VAL A 177 -3.74 10.03 5.63
C VAL A 177 -2.81 8.83 5.84
N TYR A 178 -1.85 8.60 4.94
CA TYR A 178 -0.86 7.53 5.10
C TYR A 178 0.01 7.73 6.34
N LEU A 179 0.42 8.97 6.64
CA LEU A 179 1.15 9.28 7.86
C LEU A 179 0.36 8.86 9.10
N ILE A 180 -0.91 9.23 9.22
CA ILE A 180 -1.77 8.84 10.35
C ILE A 180 -1.88 7.31 10.44
N CYS A 181 -2.07 6.62 9.32
CA CYS A 181 -2.18 5.16 9.30
C CYS A 181 -0.86 4.46 9.66
N SER A 182 0.29 5.08 9.35
CA SER A 182 1.62 4.50 9.56
C SER A 182 2.10 4.47 11.01
N ILE A 183 1.46 5.19 11.94
CA ILE A 183 1.91 5.31 13.35
C ILE A 183 2.06 3.96 14.08
N ARG A 184 1.52 2.89 13.50
CA ARG A 184 1.50 1.52 14.05
C ARG A 184 2.43 0.55 13.32
N THR A 185 3.18 0.99 12.31
CA THR A 185 4.02 0.12 11.48
C THR A 185 5.45 0.09 11.99
N ASN A 186 6.30 1.00 11.53
CA ASN A 186 7.69 1.13 11.97
C ASN A 186 8.14 2.59 11.94
N MET A 187 9.12 2.93 12.76
CA MET A 187 9.62 4.30 12.94
C MET A 187 10.18 4.88 11.65
N CYS A 188 10.91 4.10 10.85
CA CYS A 188 11.46 4.57 9.58
C CYS A 188 10.37 5.00 8.60
N LEU A 189 9.27 4.25 8.50
CA LEU A 189 8.15 4.58 7.65
C LEU A 189 7.41 5.84 8.13
N VAL A 190 7.20 5.97 9.45
CA VAL A 190 6.59 7.18 10.04
C VAL A 190 7.45 8.41 9.76
N LEU A 191 8.76 8.34 10.04
CA LEU A 191 9.69 9.44 9.79
C LEU A 191 9.74 9.80 8.29
N GLY A 192 9.78 8.80 7.42
CA GLY A 192 9.69 9.00 5.98
C GLY A 192 8.40 9.73 5.59
N LEU A 193 7.25 9.30 6.08
CA LEU A 193 5.97 9.93 5.76
C LEU A 193 5.84 11.35 6.33
N ILE A 194 6.45 11.66 7.49
CA ILE A 194 6.52 13.04 8.00
C ILE A 194 7.28 13.93 7.01
N ILE A 195 8.47 13.49 6.60
CA ILE A 195 9.29 14.26 5.64
C ILE A 195 8.55 14.41 4.31
N LEU A 196 7.92 13.35 3.83
CA LEU A 196 7.20 13.33 2.56
C LEU A 196 5.98 14.27 2.54
N VAL A 197 5.24 14.37 3.64
CA VAL A 197 4.13 15.33 3.74
C VAL A 197 4.63 16.77 3.59
N VAL A 198 5.76 17.10 4.25
CA VAL A 198 6.37 18.42 4.13
C VAL A 198 6.91 18.64 2.72
N ASP A 199 7.58 17.64 2.13
CA ASP A 199 8.15 17.68 0.78
C ASP A 199 7.08 17.94 -0.30
N VAL A 200 5.98 17.18 -0.27
CA VAL A 200 4.82 17.38 -1.16
C VAL A 200 4.20 18.77 -0.95
N GLY A 201 4.17 19.25 0.30
CA GLY A 201 3.78 20.63 0.63
C GLY A 201 4.71 21.68 0.01
N MET A 202 6.02 21.44 -0.01
CA MET A 202 6.98 22.32 -0.67
C MET A 202 6.77 22.33 -2.19
N PHE A 203 6.55 21.17 -2.82
CA PHE A 203 6.23 21.10 -4.26
C PHE A 203 4.93 21.83 -4.61
N CYS A 204 3.89 21.67 -3.79
CA CYS A 204 2.66 22.46 -3.89
C CYS A 204 2.97 23.97 -3.87
N GLY A 205 3.80 24.40 -2.91
CA GLY A 205 4.28 25.77 -2.81
C GLY A 205 5.08 26.24 -4.03
N VAL A 206 5.92 25.38 -4.63
CA VAL A 206 6.66 25.68 -5.87
C VAL A 206 5.68 26.04 -6.98
N TYR A 207 4.74 25.15 -7.29
CA TYR A 207 3.82 25.33 -8.42
C TYR A 207 2.89 26.53 -8.24
N PHE A 208 2.35 26.77 -7.04
CA PHE A 208 1.53 27.96 -6.82
C PHE A 208 2.34 29.26 -6.86
N ASN A 209 3.58 29.28 -6.36
CA ASN A 209 4.41 30.47 -6.50
C ASN A 209 4.85 30.73 -7.94
N LEU A 210 5.08 29.68 -8.74
CA LEU A 210 5.29 29.82 -10.17
C LEU A 210 4.05 30.44 -10.86
N ALA A 211 2.85 29.98 -10.52
CA ALA A 211 1.60 30.52 -11.04
C ALA A 211 1.34 31.99 -10.65
N LEU A 212 1.92 32.45 -9.55
CA LEU A 212 1.84 33.84 -9.09
C LEU A 212 2.98 34.72 -9.61
N GLY A 213 3.89 34.19 -10.44
CA GLY A 213 5.07 34.90 -10.93
C GLY A 213 6.19 35.10 -9.88
N ASN A 214 6.10 34.46 -8.73
CA ASN A 214 7.08 34.55 -7.63
C ASN A 214 8.27 33.60 -7.85
N TYR A 215 8.97 33.73 -8.97
CA TYR A 215 10.02 32.79 -9.40
C TYR A 215 11.18 32.62 -8.40
N GLY A 216 11.57 33.68 -7.69
CA GLY A 216 12.64 33.61 -6.68
C GLY A 216 12.28 32.72 -5.49
N LEU A 217 11.06 32.88 -4.96
CA LEU A 217 10.56 32.04 -3.87
C LEU A 217 10.31 30.61 -4.33
N ALA A 218 9.73 30.43 -5.52
CA ALA A 218 9.54 29.11 -6.12
C ALA A 218 10.87 28.36 -6.29
N GLY A 219 11.93 29.04 -6.73
CA GLY A 219 13.28 28.46 -6.83
C GLY A 219 13.83 28.02 -5.47
N GLY A 220 13.68 28.85 -4.44
CA GLY A 220 14.07 28.50 -3.07
C GLY A 220 13.31 27.30 -2.51
N LEU A 221 11.99 27.26 -2.72
CA LEU A 221 11.14 26.12 -2.33
C LEU A 221 11.51 24.85 -3.07
N LYS A 222 11.88 24.93 -4.35
CA LYS A 222 12.32 23.80 -5.16
C LYS A 222 13.61 23.18 -4.63
N VAL A 223 14.58 24.02 -4.23
CA VAL A 223 15.82 23.55 -3.59
C VAL A 223 15.52 22.93 -2.23
N ALA A 224 14.64 23.53 -1.43
CA ALA A 224 14.22 22.98 -0.13
C ALA A 224 13.50 21.62 -0.28
N ALA A 225 12.61 21.48 -1.26
CA ALA A 225 12.00 20.20 -1.62
C ALA A 225 13.06 19.18 -2.03
N GLY A 226 14.02 19.55 -2.89
CA GLY A 226 15.15 18.69 -3.21
C GLY A 226 15.89 18.17 -1.97
N ALA A 227 16.18 19.04 -1.00
CA ALA A 227 16.83 18.64 0.25
C ALA A 227 15.96 17.71 1.12
N LEU A 228 14.64 17.96 1.19
CA LEU A 228 13.70 17.10 1.91
C LEU A 228 13.55 15.73 1.23
N THR A 229 13.46 15.67 -0.10
CA THR A 229 13.49 14.43 -0.87
C THR A 229 14.77 13.64 -0.58
N MET A 230 15.93 14.30 -0.49
CA MET A 230 17.17 13.62 -0.11
C MET A 230 17.11 13.09 1.33
N ALA A 231 16.58 13.87 2.26
CA ALA A 231 16.40 13.46 3.66
C ALA A 231 15.42 12.28 3.78
N LEU A 232 14.36 12.24 2.96
CA LEU A 232 13.40 11.14 2.86
C LEU A 232 14.05 9.83 2.38
N CYS A 233 15.02 9.92 1.47
CA CYS A 233 15.75 8.74 1.01
C CYS A 233 16.56 8.06 2.12
N ALA A 234 16.91 8.74 3.21
CA ALA A 234 17.65 8.13 4.32
C ALA A 234 16.84 7.05 5.07
N PRO A 235 15.66 7.31 5.65
CA PRO A 235 14.86 6.27 6.30
C PRO A 235 14.33 5.22 5.30
N VAL A 236 14.02 5.61 4.07
CA VAL A 236 13.54 4.66 3.04
C VAL A 236 14.68 3.74 2.57
N GLY A 237 15.87 4.30 2.35
CA GLY A 237 17.07 3.53 2.03
C GLY A 237 17.50 2.62 3.17
N TYR A 238 17.35 3.07 4.43
CA TYR A 238 17.56 2.24 5.60
C TYR A 238 16.62 1.03 5.62
N LEU A 239 15.32 1.24 5.35
CA LEU A 239 14.36 0.13 5.22
C LEU A 239 14.74 -0.83 4.10
N PHE A 240 15.14 -0.31 2.95
CA PHE A 240 15.59 -1.15 1.83
C PHE A 240 16.77 -2.05 2.23
N ILE A 241 17.81 -1.47 2.84
CA ILE A 241 18.99 -2.21 3.28
C ILE A 241 18.59 -3.26 4.32
N ALA A 242 17.80 -2.88 5.33
CA ALA A 242 17.34 -3.82 6.36
C ALA A 242 16.61 -5.03 5.76
N GLN A 243 15.73 -4.80 4.79
CA GLN A 243 14.95 -5.86 4.17
C GLN A 243 15.77 -6.74 3.20
N ILE A 244 16.75 -6.18 2.50
CA ILE A 244 17.67 -6.98 1.65
C ILE A 244 18.60 -7.84 2.50
N LEU A 245 19.12 -7.31 3.62
CA LEU A 245 19.92 -8.08 4.56
C LEU A 245 19.13 -9.26 5.12
N GLU A 246 17.85 -9.04 5.48
CA GLU A 246 16.95 -10.10 5.93
C GLU A 246 16.68 -11.14 4.81
N ALA A 247 16.51 -10.70 3.56
CA ALA A 247 16.25 -11.59 2.42
C ALA A 247 17.41 -12.54 2.10
N VAL A 248 18.64 -12.20 2.48
CA VAL A 248 19.84 -13.04 2.29
C VAL A 248 20.30 -13.75 3.56
N ASP A 249 19.47 -13.74 4.62
CA ASP A 249 19.80 -14.30 5.94
C ASP A 249 21.14 -13.75 6.49
N PHE A 250 21.35 -12.44 6.32
CA PHE A 250 22.58 -11.80 6.79
C PHE A 250 22.65 -11.85 8.32
N PRO A 251 23.84 -12.09 8.93
CA PRO A 251 23.96 -12.26 10.38
C PRO A 251 23.55 -11.07 11.24
N ILE A 252 23.38 -9.88 10.63
CA ILE A 252 23.04 -8.64 11.32
C ILE A 252 21.65 -8.20 10.88
N SER A 253 20.74 -8.07 11.85
CA SER A 253 19.42 -7.46 11.66
C SER A 253 19.46 -5.99 12.07
N LEU A 254 18.99 -5.11 11.19
CA LEU A 254 18.94 -3.67 11.45
C LEU A 254 17.63 -3.27 12.16
N PRO A 255 17.69 -2.50 13.26
CA PRO A 255 16.49 -2.11 13.99
C PRO A 255 15.69 -1.03 13.25
N VAL A 256 14.52 -1.39 12.73
CA VAL A 256 13.59 -0.46 12.05
C VAL A 256 12.61 0.27 13.00
N GLY A 257 12.62 -0.10 14.29
CA GLY A 257 11.76 0.49 15.32
C GLY A 257 10.28 0.10 15.18
N ASP A 258 9.92 -1.14 15.54
CA ASP A 258 8.54 -1.62 15.49
C ASP A 258 7.64 -0.86 16.49
N LEU A 259 6.60 -0.19 15.96
CA LEU A 259 5.65 0.60 16.74
C LEU A 259 4.36 -0.17 17.06
N SER A 260 4.20 -1.38 16.52
CA SER A 260 2.99 -2.19 16.68
C SER A 260 2.73 -2.62 18.13
N THR A 261 3.78 -2.66 18.95
CA THR A 261 3.73 -2.95 20.39
C THR A 261 3.33 -1.74 21.23
N MET A 262 3.69 -0.53 20.80
CA MET A 262 3.37 0.71 21.51
C MET A 262 1.93 1.16 21.26
N ILE A 263 1.44 1.01 20.02
CA ILE A 263 0.07 1.37 19.65
C ILE A 263 -0.68 0.08 19.32
N LEU A 264 -1.49 -0.43 20.25
CA LEU A 264 -2.17 -1.73 20.12
C LEU A 264 -3.35 -1.73 19.15
N GLY A 265 -3.46 -2.77 18.33
CA GLY A 265 -4.42 -2.90 17.22
C GLY A 265 -5.83 -3.21 17.71
N LYS A 266 -6.84 -2.98 16.86
CA LYS A 266 -8.24 -3.28 17.21
C LYS A 266 -8.39 -4.72 17.71
N THR A 267 -7.79 -5.68 17.01
CA THR A 267 -7.81 -7.11 17.37
C THR A 267 -7.04 -7.40 18.66
N GLN A 268 -5.88 -6.76 18.89
CA GLN A 268 -5.11 -6.92 20.13
C GLN A 268 -5.87 -6.33 21.32
N ARG A 269 -6.44 -5.13 21.17
CA ARG A 269 -7.28 -4.49 22.19
C ARG A 269 -8.53 -5.33 22.50
N ALA A 270 -9.17 -5.90 21.48
CA ALA A 270 -10.32 -6.80 21.67
C ALA A 270 -9.93 -8.06 22.46
N ARG A 271 -8.80 -8.70 22.12
CA ARG A 271 -8.27 -9.87 22.86
C ARG A 271 -7.91 -9.52 24.30
N MET A 272 -7.28 -8.37 24.54
CA MET A 272 -6.97 -7.91 25.90
C MET A 272 -8.25 -7.63 26.69
N ALA A 273 -9.26 -7.00 26.07
CA ALA A 273 -10.56 -6.77 26.71
C ALA A 273 -11.31 -8.08 27.02
N GLU A 274 -11.26 -9.08 26.13
CA GLU A 274 -11.81 -10.41 26.37
C GLU A 274 -11.10 -11.13 27.53
N GLN A 275 -9.77 -11.02 27.63
CA GLN A 275 -8.99 -11.61 28.71
C GLN A 275 -9.26 -10.93 30.06
N VAL A 276 -9.46 -9.61 30.08
CA VAL A 276 -9.80 -8.85 31.30
C VAL A 276 -11.23 -9.13 31.79
N ASN A 277 -12.16 -9.46 30.88
CA ASN A 277 -13.55 -9.80 31.24
C ASN A 277 -13.78 -11.29 31.57
N LYS A 278 -12.80 -12.15 31.29
CA LYS A 278 -12.87 -13.59 31.62
C LYS A 278 -13.00 -13.90 33.13
N PRO A 279 -12.33 -13.20 34.08
CA PRO A 279 -12.45 -13.49 35.50
C PRO A 279 -13.76 -13.02 36.15
N LEU A 280 -14.69 -12.38 35.43
CA LEU A 280 -16.01 -12.03 35.98
C LEU A 280 -17.12 -13.05 35.62
N ARG A 281 -16.89 -13.92 34.63
CA ARG A 281 -17.87 -14.93 34.22
C ARG A 281 -17.73 -16.26 34.95
N ASP A 282 -16.53 -16.56 35.45
CA ASP A 282 -16.25 -17.83 36.15
C ASP A 282 -16.63 -17.80 37.65
N PHE A 283 -17.07 -16.65 38.18
CA PHE A 283 -17.47 -16.46 39.59
C PHE A 283 -18.95 -16.14 39.82
N LEU A 284 -19.78 -16.11 38.77
CA LEU A 284 -21.23 -15.99 38.95
C LEU A 284 -21.85 -17.40 38.94
N PRO A 285 -22.38 -17.89 40.07
CA PRO A 285 -23.13 -19.14 40.09
C PRO A 285 -24.38 -18.99 39.20
N GLN A 286 -24.63 -19.99 38.36
CA GLN A 286 -25.89 -20.14 37.60
C GLN A 286 -27.05 -20.48 38.54
#